data_AF-A0A6J1NLD4-F1
#
_entry.id   AF-A0A6J1NLD4-F1
#
_cell.length_a   1.000
_cell.length_b   1.000
_cell.length_c   1.000
_cell.angle_alpha   90.00
_cell.angle_beta   90.00
_cell.angle_gamma   90.00
#
_symmetry.space_group_name_H-M   'P 1'
#
loop_
_entity.id
_entity.type
_entity.pdbx_description
1 polymer ?
#
loop_
_entity_poly.entity_id
_entity_poly.type
_entity_poly.pdbx_seq_one_letter_code
_entity_poly.pdbx_strand_id
1 'polypeptide(L)'
;MANFYIFNTIGTLLVKCEEHKKTVMNCRALGILQSLNGRFYLSDLDSKGDGVKIRISLAYVETSVPSTVIPYVVQVFGALQWTNKPVIFTKIVQVLDTHTGVRLNEALKNIENSHLANFSL
;
A
#
# COMPACT_ATOMS: atom_id res chain seq x y z
N MET A 1 20.78 6.89 7.57
CA MET A 1 19.67 6.32 8.34
C MET A 1 18.84 5.48 7.38
N ALA A 2 18.77 4.16 7.55
CA ALA A 2 17.97 3.32 6.67
C ALA A 2 16.49 3.64 6.93
N ASN A 3 15.85 4.36 6.01
CA ASN A 3 14.41 4.61 6.07
C ASN A 3 13.70 3.27 5.84
N PHE A 4 13.41 2.55 6.92
CA PHE A 4 12.59 1.35 6.88
C PHE A 4 11.22 1.70 6.31
N TYR A 5 10.71 0.83 5.45
CA TYR A 5 9.36 0.98 4.92
C TYR A 5 8.34 0.82 6.05
N ILE A 6 7.58 1.88 6.33
CA ILE A 6 6.48 1.80 7.29
C ILE A 6 5.33 1.02 6.63
N PHE A 7 4.86 -0.02 7.32
CA PHE A 7 3.61 -0.70 6.98
C PHE A 7 2.46 0.13 7.55
N ASN A 8 1.50 0.44 6.69
CA ASN A 8 0.28 1.15 7.04
C ASN A 8 -0.86 0.57 6.20
N THR A 9 -2.06 0.53 6.77
CA THR A 9 -3.29 0.39 5.97
C THR A 9 -3.42 1.55 4.98
N ILE A 10 -4.23 1.39 3.94
CA ILE A 10 -4.43 2.45 2.94
C ILE A 10 -4.97 3.72 3.61
N GLY A 11 -5.89 3.58 4.57
CA GLY A 11 -6.38 4.71 5.37
C GLY A 11 -5.26 5.47 6.08
N THR A 12 -4.36 4.76 6.79
CA THR A 12 -3.25 5.40 7.51
C THR A 12 -2.23 6.03 6.55
N LEU A 13 -2.01 5.45 5.37
CA LEU A 13 -1.16 6.07 4.33
C LEU A 13 -1.75 7.39 3.82
N LEU A 14 -3.07 7.47 3.63
CA LEU A 14 -3.73 8.70 3.20
C LEU A 14 -3.57 9.81 4.24
N VAL A 15 -3.83 9.50 5.52
CA VAL A 15 -3.66 10.46 6.63
C VAL A 15 -2.22 10.96 6.69
N LYS A 16 -1.22 10.07 6.67
CA LYS A 16 0.19 10.50 6.69
C LYS A 16 0.57 11.36 5.47
N CYS A 17 0.06 11.02 4.29
CA CYS A 17 0.31 11.80 3.08
C CYS A 17 -0.31 13.21 3.17
N GLU A 18 -1.50 13.31 3.76
CA GLU A 18 -2.20 14.58 3.99
C GLU A 18 -1.49 15.47 5.01
N GLU A 19 -0.95 14.87 6.09
CA GLU A 19 -0.18 15.59 7.10
C GLU A 19 1.17 16.08 6.54
N HIS A 20 1.79 15.31 5.65
CA HIS A 20 3.15 15.54 5.17
C HIS A 20 3.21 15.81 3.65
N LYS A 21 2.35 16.68 3.12
CA LYS A 21 2.21 16.94 1.67
C LYS A 21 3.50 17.37 0.96
N LYS A 22 4.49 17.92 1.68
CA LYS A 22 5.76 18.37 1.11
C LYS A 22 6.87 17.32 1.20
N THR A 23 6.59 16.17 1.79
CA THR A 23 7.60 15.15 2.10
C THR A 23 7.36 13.91 1.26
N VAL A 24 8.45 13.36 0.72
CA VAL A 24 8.44 12.05 0.08
C VAL A 24 8.78 11.00 1.14
N MET A 25 7.91 10.01 1.31
CA MET A 25 8.07 8.96 2.33
C MET A 25 8.16 7.59 1.68
N ASN A 26 9.18 6.81 2.02
CA ASN A 26 9.22 5.41 1.62
C ASN A 26 8.12 4.63 2.35
N CYS A 27 7.27 3.93 1.62
CA CYS A 27 6.16 3.15 2.17
C CYS A 27 6.09 1.73 1.61
N ARG A 28 5.58 0.82 2.44
CA ARG A 28 5.14 -0.52 2.05
C ARG A 28 3.64 -0.59 2.27
N ALA A 29 2.89 -1.03 1.26
CA ALA A 29 1.46 -1.24 1.37
C ALA A 29 1.09 -2.64 0.90
N LEU A 30 0.12 -3.25 1.57
CA LEU A 30 -0.48 -4.53 1.20
C LEU A 30 -1.95 -4.27 0.86
N GLY A 31 -2.41 -4.76 -0.28
CA GLY A 31 -3.78 -4.50 -0.70
C GLY A 31 -4.17 -5.17 -2.00
N ILE A 32 -5.36 -4.85 -2.47
CA ILE A 32 -5.92 -5.35 -3.74
C ILE A 32 -5.60 -4.32 -4.83
N LEU A 33 -4.80 -4.72 -5.82
CA LEU A 33 -4.51 -3.89 -6.99
C LEU A 33 -5.62 -4.05 -8.03
N GLN A 34 -6.17 -2.94 -8.48
CA GLN A 34 -7.20 -2.90 -9.52
C GLN A 34 -6.94 -1.74 -10.49
N SER A 35 -7.35 -1.92 -11.75
CA SER A 35 -7.34 -0.86 -12.75
C SER A 35 -8.75 -0.31 -12.97
N LEU A 36 -8.88 1.01 -12.86
CA LEU A 36 -10.12 1.75 -13.10
C LEU A 36 -9.82 2.86 -14.11
N ASN A 37 -10.41 2.79 -15.30
CA ASN A 37 -10.24 3.78 -16.38
C ASN A 37 -8.76 4.05 -16.73
N GLY A 38 -7.95 2.98 -16.84
CA GLY A 38 -6.53 3.08 -17.20
C GLY A 38 -5.62 3.62 -16.09
N ARG A 39 -6.12 3.73 -14.85
CA ARG A 39 -5.34 4.11 -13.66
C ARG A 39 -5.37 2.99 -12.64
N PHE A 40 -4.26 2.83 -11.93
CA PHE A 40 -4.13 1.80 -10.91
C PHE A 40 -4.44 2.35 -9.53
N TYR A 41 -5.14 1.54 -8.74
CA TYR A 41 -5.54 1.85 -7.38
C TYR A 41 -5.31 0.64 -6.47
N LEU A 42 -4.95 0.93 -5.22
CA LEU A 42 -4.79 -0.06 -4.17
C LEU A 42 -5.81 0.21 -3.07
N SER A 43 -6.55 -0.82 -2.68
CA SER A 43 -7.46 -0.80 -1.54
C SER A 43 -7.03 -1.81 -0.48
N ASP A 44 -7.47 -1.62 0.76
CA ASP A 44 -7.23 -2.60 1.82
C ASP A 44 -7.86 -3.97 1.48
N LEU A 45 -7.28 -5.05 2.01
CA LEU A 45 -7.73 -6.42 1.74
C LEU A 45 -9.14 -6.71 2.28
N ASP A 46 -9.55 -6.01 3.33
CA ASP A 46 -10.84 -6.12 4.00
C ASP A 46 -11.87 -5.10 3.48
N SER A 47 -11.55 -4.34 2.42
CA SER A 47 -12.46 -3.33 1.89
C SER A 47 -13.71 -3.98 1.28
N LYS A 48 -14.89 -3.73 1.85
CA LYS A 48 -16.18 -4.10 1.25
C LYS A 48 -16.60 -3.03 0.24
N GLY A 49 -16.72 -3.38 -1.04
CA GLY A 49 -17.22 -2.48 -2.09
C GLY A 49 -16.22 -1.42 -2.56
N ASP A 50 -16.67 -0.18 -2.76
CA ASP A 50 -15.85 0.95 -3.24
C ASP A 50 -15.06 1.62 -2.11
N GLY A 51 -14.45 0.79 -1.25
CA GLY A 51 -13.72 1.23 -0.07
C GLY A 51 -12.55 2.15 -0.39
N VAL A 52 -11.94 2.72 0.65
CA VAL A 52 -10.83 3.69 0.53
C VAL A 52 -9.72 3.15 -0.38
N LYS A 53 -9.34 3.93 -1.39
CA LYS A 53 -8.29 3.58 -2.36
C LYS A 53 -7.24 4.67 -2.45
N ILE A 54 -6.00 4.27 -2.65
CA ILE A 54 -4.90 5.16 -3.01
C ILE A 54 -4.46 4.92 -4.44
N ARG A 55 -4.10 5.99 -5.15
CA ARG A 55 -3.60 5.88 -6.52
C ARG A 55 -2.20 5.30 -6.51
N ILE A 56 -1.94 4.40 -7.44
CA ILE A 56 -0.61 3.85 -7.68
C ILE A 56 -0.11 4.29 -9.07
N SER A 57 1.15 4.71 -9.10
CA SER A 57 1.92 4.86 -10.32
C SER A 57 2.85 3.65 -10.47
N LEU A 58 2.71 2.94 -11.58
CA LEU A 58 3.55 1.81 -11.98
C LEU A 58 4.67 2.23 -12.96
N ALA A 59 4.86 3.54 -13.18
CA ALA A 59 5.78 4.07 -14.20
C ALA A 59 7.25 3.68 -13.98
N TYR A 60 7.63 3.34 -12.74
CA TYR A 60 8.99 2.96 -12.36
C TYR A 60 9.14 1.48 -12.05
N VAL A 61 8.13 0.67 -12.39
CA VAL A 61 8.19 -0.79 -12.22
C VAL A 61 8.82 -1.37 -13.49
N GLU A 62 10.01 -1.96 -13.34
CA GLU A 62 10.78 -2.50 -14.47
C GLU A 62 10.13 -3.75 -15.09
N THR A 63 9.35 -4.48 -14.29
CA THR A 63 8.66 -5.70 -14.71
C THR A 63 7.22 -5.44 -15.13
N SER A 64 6.76 -6.09 -16.19
CA SER A 64 5.35 -6.04 -16.58
C SER A 64 4.47 -6.60 -15.47
N VAL A 65 3.55 -5.79 -14.97
CA VAL A 65 2.59 -6.20 -13.94
C VAL A 65 1.47 -7.05 -14.60
N PRO A 66 1.02 -8.17 -14.02
CA PRO A 66 -0.03 -9.00 -14.62
C PRO A 66 -1.32 -8.23 -14.92
N SER A 67 -2.12 -8.77 -15.85
CA SER A 67 -3.39 -8.16 -16.26
C SER A 67 -4.25 -7.75 -15.06
N THR A 68 -4.46 -6.45 -14.91
CA THR A 68 -5.28 -5.85 -13.85
C THR A 68 -6.78 -5.84 -14.15
N VAL A 69 -7.20 -6.58 -15.19
CA VAL A 69 -8.62 -6.82 -15.46
C VAL A 69 -9.24 -7.61 -14.30
N ILE A 70 -8.46 -8.52 -13.71
CA ILE A 70 -8.84 -9.23 -12.49
C ILE A 70 -8.05 -8.59 -11.33
N PRO A 71 -8.72 -8.14 -10.26
CA PRO A 71 -8.02 -7.65 -9.08
C PRO A 71 -7.19 -8.76 -8.42
N TYR A 72 -5.98 -8.44 -7.98
CA TYR A 72 -5.12 -9.39 -7.27
C TYR A 72 -4.44 -8.76 -6.07
N VAL A 73 -4.09 -9.61 -5.11
CA VAL A 73 -3.41 -9.18 -3.89
C VAL A 73 -1.95 -8.87 -4.21
N VAL A 74 -1.51 -7.68 -3.82
CA VAL A 74 -0.14 -7.25 -3.99
C VAL A 74 0.42 -6.65 -2.72
N GLN A 75 1.72 -6.81 -2.58
CA GLN A 75 2.54 -5.97 -1.73
C GLN A 75 3.34 -5.01 -2.61
N VAL A 76 3.22 -3.71 -2.36
CA VAL A 76 3.94 -2.68 -3.08
C VAL A 76 4.98 -2.02 -2.20
N PHE A 77 6.11 -1.68 -2.80
CA PHE A 77 7.16 -0.88 -2.19
C PHE A 77 7.46 0.31 -3.07
N GLY A 78 7.49 1.49 -2.46
CA GLY A 78 7.66 2.71 -3.22
C GLY A 78 7.73 3.95 -2.36
N ALA A 79 7.53 5.09 -3.02
CA ALA A 79 7.48 6.39 -2.39
C ALA A 79 6.05 6.93 -2.39
N LEU A 80 5.52 7.23 -1.22
CA LEU A 80 4.29 7.97 -1.02
C LEU A 80 4.60 9.46 -1.19
N GLN A 81 3.87 10.11 -2.09
CA GLN A 81 4.02 11.53 -2.38
C GLN A 81 2.67 12.18 -2.64
N TRP A 82 2.52 13.40 -2.13
CA TRP A 82 1.41 14.26 -2.51
C TRP A 82 1.73 14.99 -3.81
N THR A 83 0.87 14.83 -4.81
CA THR A 83 0.92 15.61 -6.05
C THR A 83 -0.27 16.57 -6.08
N ASN A 84 -1.34 16.21 -6.78
CA ASN A 84 -2.69 16.77 -6.62
C ASN A 84 -3.59 15.89 -5.73
N LYS A 85 -3.16 14.66 -5.49
CA LYS A 85 -3.75 13.67 -4.58
C LYS A 85 -2.63 12.74 -4.07
N PRO A 86 -2.87 11.93 -3.03
CA PRO A 86 -1.92 10.91 -2.61
C PRO A 86 -1.64 9.89 -3.72
N VAL A 87 -0.37 9.68 -4.03
CA VAL A 87 0.08 8.68 -5.01
C VAL A 87 1.26 7.89 -4.44
N ILE A 88 1.23 6.57 -4.63
CA ILE A 88 2.39 5.71 -4.40
C ILE A 88 3.13 5.52 -5.74
N PHE A 89 4.33 6.07 -5.85
CA PHE A 89 5.25 5.79 -6.93
C PHE A 89 5.97 4.48 -6.64
N THR A 90 5.50 3.42 -7.30
CA THR A 90 5.91 2.05 -6.99
C THR A 90 7.20 1.70 -7.71
N LYS A 91 8.13 1.11 -6.96
CA LYS A 91 9.38 0.55 -7.47
C LYS A 91 9.27 -0.97 -7.62
N ILE A 92 8.60 -1.63 -6.66
CA ILE A 92 8.44 -3.08 -6.63
C ILE A 92 6.96 -3.39 -6.41
N VAL A 93 6.41 -4.25 -7.27
CA VAL A 93 5.10 -4.89 -7.08
C VAL A 93 5.35 -6.38 -6.89
N GLN A 94 5.02 -6.90 -5.73
CA GLN A 94 5.04 -8.33 -5.44
C GLN A 94 3.61 -8.85 -5.46
N VAL A 95 3.28 -9.66 -6.45
CA VAL A 95 1.99 -10.35 -6.52
C VAL A 95 1.99 -11.50 -5.50
N LEU A 96 0.90 -11.62 -4.75
CA LEU A 96 0.71 -12.65 -3.75
C LEU A 96 -0.55 -13.46 -4.10
N ASP A 97 -0.52 -14.75 -3.80
CA ASP A 97 -1.77 -15.50 -3.70
C ASP A 97 -2.60 -14.97 -2.52
N THR A 98 -3.92 -15.13 -2.61
CA THR A 98 -4.86 -14.57 -1.63
C THR A 98 -4.57 -15.06 -0.20
N HIS A 99 -4.22 -16.33 -0.05
CA HIS A 99 -3.99 -16.94 1.27
C HIS A 99 -2.72 -16.37 1.92
N THR A 100 -1.63 -16.25 1.16
CA THR A 100 -0.41 -15.58 1.61
C THR A 100 -0.66 -14.12 1.94
N GLY A 101 -1.44 -13.40 1.13
CA GLY A 101 -1.83 -12.03 1.39
C GLY A 101 -2.55 -11.84 2.73
N VAL A 102 -3.55 -12.69 3.01
CA VAL A 102 -4.30 -12.64 4.28
C VAL A 102 -3.39 -12.94 5.48
N ARG A 103 -2.60 -14.02 5.42
CA ARG A 103 -1.69 -14.39 6.51
C ARG A 103 -0.65 -13.32 6.78
N LEU A 104 -0.13 -12.69 5.73
CA LEU A 104 0.81 -11.59 5.86
C LEU A 104 0.15 -10.39 6.53
N ASN A 105 -1.08 -10.04 6.15
CA ASN A 105 -1.82 -8.94 6.76
C ASN A 105 -2.05 -9.16 8.26
N GLU A 106 -2.45 -10.36 8.65
CA GLU A 106 -2.63 -10.75 10.05
C GLU A 106 -1.32 -10.67 10.83
N ALA A 107 -0.23 -11.20 10.25
CA ALA A 107 1.09 -11.14 10.87
C ALA A 107 1.54 -9.68 11.09
N LEU A 108 1.33 -8.79 10.10
CA LEU A 108 1.70 -7.39 10.21
C LEU A 108 0.84 -6.64 11.23
N LYS A 109 -0.49 -6.87 11.25
CA LYS A 109 -1.39 -6.32 12.28
C LYS A 109 -0.99 -6.78 13.68
N ASN A 110 -0.62 -8.05 13.85
CA ASN A 110 -0.17 -8.57 15.14
C ASN A 110 1.15 -7.92 15.59
N ILE A 111 2.12 -7.76 14.69
CA ILE A 111 3.39 -7.08 14.96
C ILE A 111 3.14 -5.62 15.37
N GLU A 112 2.28 -4.91 14.64
CA GLU A 112 1.90 -3.53 14.97
C GLU A 112 1.26 -3.45 16.36
N ASN A 113 0.27 -4.30 16.66
CA ASN A 113 -0.38 -4.34 17.96
C ASN A 113 0.60 -4.68 19.09
N SER A 114 1.48 -5.67 18.91
CA SER A 114 2.48 -6.05 19.91
C SER A 114 3.53 -4.97 20.15
N HIS A 115 3.98 -4.27 19.09
CA HIS A 115 4.94 -3.18 19.25
C HIS A 115 4.29 -1.95 19.87
N LEU A 116 3.07 -1.57 19.46
CA LEU A 116 2.36 -0.44 20.05
C LEU A 116 2.00 -0.68 21.53
N ALA A 117 1.67 -1.93 21.91
CA ALA A 117 1.42 -2.30 23.30
C ALA A 117 2.65 -2.16 24.22
N ASN A 118 3.86 -2.21 23.67
CA ASN A 118 5.10 -2.04 24.45
C ASN A 118 5.50 -0.56 24.66
N PHE A 119 4.83 0.39 24.00
CA PHE A 119 5.08 1.83 24.16
C PHE A 119 4.03 2.55 25.03
N SER A 120 3.07 1.81 25.60
CA SER A 120 1.99 2.33 26.45
C SER A 120 2.11 1.95 27.93
N LEU A 121 3.32 1.64 28.41
CA LEU A 121 3.66 1.44 29.83
C LEU A 121 4.61 2.52 30.33
#